data_AF-A0A7C1A7I1-F1
#
_entry.id   AF-A0A7C1A7I1-F1
#
_cell.length_a   1.000
_cell.length_b   1.000
_cell.length_c   1.000
_cell.angle_alpha   90.00
_cell.angle_beta   90.00
_cell.angle_gamma   90.00
#
_symmetry.space_group_name_H-M   'P 1'
#
loop_
_entity.id
_entity.type
_entity.pdbx_description
1 polymer ?
#
loop_
_entity_poly.entity_id
_entity_poly.type
_entity_poly.pdbx_seq_one_letter_code
_entity_poly.pdbx_strand_id
1 'polypeptide(L)' 'MTQDQARSALEAVGLQLGVSATTVETGPEQDGKVVTQSITPGNEVKPATIVQVTLGKAPPTTTTSSTTTTTAP' A
#
# COMPACT_ATOMS: atom_id res chain seq x y z
N MET A 1 -5.70 2.08 -9.35
CA MET A 1 -4.36 2.69 -9.52
C MET A 1 -3.39 1.92 -8.61
N THR A 2 -2.19 1.58 -9.08
CA THR A 2 -1.17 0.90 -8.26
C THR A 2 -0.25 1.91 -7.59
N GLN A 3 0.55 1.46 -6.63
CA GLN A 3 1.59 2.28 -6.00
C GLN A 3 2.50 2.94 -7.05
N ASP A 4 3.00 2.18 -8.02
CA ASP A 4 3.90 2.69 -9.06
C ASP A 4 3.27 3.75 -9.95
N GLN A 5 2.00 3.58 -10.29
CA GLN A 5 1.24 4.58 -11.04
C GLN A 5 1.13 5.90 -10.24
N ALA A 6 0.81 5.81 -8.94
CA ALA A 6 0.75 6.97 -8.07
C ALA A 6 2.14 7.62 -7.91
N ARG A 7 3.18 6.81 -7.75
CA ARG A 7 4.58 7.26 -7.66
C ARG A 7 4.97 8.06 -8.89
N SER A 8 4.74 7.48 -10.07
CA SER A 8 5.14 8.08 -11.34
C SER A 8 4.42 9.40 -11.59
N ALA A 9 3.12 9.48 -11.25
CA ALA A 9 2.36 10.72 -11.34
C ALA A 9 2.89 11.81 -10.39
N LEU A 10 3.30 11.44 -9.17
CA LEU A 10 3.87 12.37 -8.20
C LEU A 10 5.28 12.81 -8.58
N GLU A 11 6.14 11.90 -9.00
CA GLU A 11 7.49 12.22 -9.48
C GLU A 11 7.44 13.14 -10.71
N ALA A 12 6.47 12.95 -11.60
CA ALA A 12 6.26 13.82 -12.77
C ALA A 12 5.96 15.27 -12.42
N VAL A 13 5.40 15.54 -11.24
CA VAL A 13 5.13 16.90 -10.73
C VAL A 13 6.11 17.35 -9.64
N GLY A 14 7.20 16.61 -9.42
CA GLY A 14 8.23 16.94 -8.42
C GLY A 14 7.79 16.70 -6.96
N LEU A 15 6.84 15.80 -6.75
CA LEU A 15 6.38 15.34 -5.44
C LEU A 15 6.99 13.99 -5.08
N GLN A 16 6.98 13.66 -3.79
CA GLN A 16 7.48 12.38 -3.29
C GLN A 16 6.31 11.47 -2.91
N LEU A 17 6.37 10.21 -3.31
CA LEU A 17 5.45 9.20 -2.81
C LEU A 17 6.02 8.60 -1.51
N GLY A 18 5.24 8.66 -0.44
CA GLY A 18 5.46 7.90 0.78
C GLY A 18 4.53 6.70 0.82
N VAL A 19 5.07 5.50 0.96
CA VAL A 19 4.25 4.30 1.17
C VAL A 19 4.12 4.09 2.67
N SER A 20 2.89 4.13 3.17
CA SER A 20 2.64 3.77 4.56
C SER A 20 2.83 2.27 4.73
N ALA A 21 3.53 1.88 5.80
CA ALA A 21 3.69 0.48 6.18
C ALA A 21 2.36 -0.15 6.65
N THR A 22 1.36 0.68 6.94
CA THR A 22 -0.01 0.26 7.26
C THR A 22 -0.74 -0.10 5.96
N THR A 23 -1.21 -1.34 5.88
CA THR A 23 -2.06 -1.83 4.78
C THR A 23 -3.47 -2.15 5.27
N VAL A 24 -4.47 -1.96 4.43
CA VAL A 24 -5.88 -2.24 4.76
C VAL A 24 -6.35 -3.51 4.05
N GLU A 25 -6.97 -4.41 4.82
CA GLU A 25 -7.59 -5.62 4.27
C GLU A 25 -8.78 -5.25 3.40
N THR A 26 -8.60 -5.32 2.08
CA THR A 26 -9.60 -4.90 1.07
C THR A 26 -10.01 -6.02 0.14
N GLY A 27 -9.20 -7.07 0.02
CA GLY A 27 -9.45 -8.22 -0.83
C GLY A 27 -8.30 -8.50 -1.80
N PRO A 28 -8.26 -9.69 -2.41
CA PRO A 28 -7.20 -10.08 -3.36
C PRO A 28 -7.18 -9.21 -4.62
N GLU A 29 -8.32 -8.66 -5.00
CA GLU A 29 -8.48 -7.75 -6.14
C GLU A 29 -7.85 -6.36 -5.92
N GLN A 30 -7.65 -5.96 -4.67
CA GLN A 30 -7.01 -4.69 -4.28
C GLN A 30 -5.63 -4.87 -3.66
N ASP A 31 -5.10 -6.10 -3.64
CA ASP A 31 -3.76 -6.40 -3.18
C ASP A 31 -2.71 -5.61 -3.97
N GLY A 32 -1.87 -4.85 -3.26
CA GLY A 32 -0.86 -3.97 -3.85
C GLY A 32 -1.42 -2.74 -4.58
N LYS A 33 -2.73 -2.48 -4.50
CA LYS A 33 -3.36 -1.27 -5.04
C LYS A 33 -3.49 -0.20 -3.97
N VAL A 34 -3.47 1.07 -4.38
CA VAL A 34 -3.72 2.19 -3.45
C VAL A 34 -5.20 2.21 -3.11
N VAL A 35 -5.52 2.01 -1.83
CA VAL A 35 -6.90 2.05 -1.31
C VAL A 35 -7.20 3.42 -0.72
N THR A 36 -6.21 3.98 -0.03
CA THR A 36 -6.34 5.28 0.62
C THR A 36 -5.08 6.10 0.39
N GLN A 37 -5.23 7.41 0.36
CA GLN A 37 -4.11 8.34 0.27
C GLN A 37 -4.42 9.56 1.12
N SER A 38 -3.38 10.17 1.68
CA SER A 38 -3.53 11.33 2.56
C SER A 38 -3.93 12.59 1.82
N ILE A 39 -3.65 12.70 0.52
CA ILE A 39 -3.97 13.87 -0.30
C ILE A 39 -4.92 13.43 -1.41
N THR A 40 -6.01 14.18 -1.56
CA THR A 40 -6.97 13.97 -2.65
C THR A 40 -6.33 14.31 -3.99
N PRO A 41 -6.53 13.49 -5.04
CA PRO A 41 -5.97 13.79 -6.35
C PRO A 41 -6.55 15.11 -6.87
N GLY A 42 -5.69 15.98 -7.40
CA GLY A 42 -6.07 17.30 -7.88
C GLY A 42 -5.99 18.42 -6.83
N ASN A 43 -5.63 18.12 -5.57
CA ASN A 43 -5.31 19.17 -4.60
C ASN A 43 -3.92 19.76 -4.85
N GLU A 44 -3.81 21.07 -4.68
CA GLU A 44 -2.50 21.75 -4.64
C GLU A 44 -1.76 21.39 -3.35
N VAL A 45 -0.55 20.89 -3.51
CA VAL A 45 0.39 20.61 -2.42
C VAL A 45 1.70 21.31 -2.71
N LYS A 46 2.46 21.57 -1.65
CA LYS A 46 3.76 22.22 -1.79
C LYS A 46 4.71 21.30 -2.58
N PRO A 47 5.56 21.83 -3.47
CA PRO A 47 6.62 21.02 -4.08
C PRO A 47 7.47 20.31 -3.02
N ALA A 48 7.90 19.08 -3.31
CA ALA A 48 8.54 18.16 -2.35
C ALA A 48 7.67 17.70 -1.16
N THR A 49 6.34 17.79 -1.26
CA THR A 49 5.45 17.15 -0.27
C THR A 49 5.47 15.63 -0.45
N ILE A 50 5.47 14.91 0.68
CA ILE A 50 5.38 13.45 0.73
C ILE A 50 3.91 13.05 0.80
N VAL A 51 3.39 12.42 -0.25
CA VAL A 51 2.02 11.88 -0.27
C VAL A 51 2.04 10.48 0.30
N GLN A 52 1.47 10.32 1.49
CA GLN A 52 1.31 9.02 2.13
C GLN A 52 0.17 8.24 1.47
N VAL A 53 0.47 7.04 0.97
CA VAL A 53 -0.52 6.11 0.42
C VAL A 53 -0.58 4.83 1.25
N THR A 54 -1.80 4.34 1.42
CA THR A 54 -2.14 3.10 2.11
C THR A 54 -2.52 2.07 1.06
N LEU A 55 -1.81 0.96 1.07
CA LEU A 55 -2.08 -0.13 0.13
C LEU A 55 -3.14 -1.08 0.67
N GLY A 56 -3.93 -1.59 -0.26
CA GLY A 56 -4.75 -2.76 -0.05
C GLY A 56 -3.87 -3.98 0.11
N LYS A 57 -4.20 -4.79 1.10
CA LYS A 57 -3.61 -6.11 1.29
C LYS A 57 -4.72 -7.13 1.17
N ALA A 58 -4.44 -8.21 0.45
CA ALA A 58 -5.31 -9.37 0.48
C ALA A 58 -5.41 -9.87 1.92
N PRO A 59 -6.61 -10.23 2.41
CA PRO A 59 -6.70 -11.01 3.63
C PRO A 59 -5.81 -12.24 3.46
N PRO A 60 -5.08 -12.67 4.51
CA PRO A 60 -4.22 -13.83 4.39
C PRO A 60 -5.05 -14.99 3.84
N THR A 61 -4.76 -15.43 2.61
CA THR A 61 -5.29 -16.69 2.13
C THR A 61 -4.77 -17.72 3.11
N THR A 62 -5.66 -18.36 3.86
CA THR A 62 -5.33 -19.48 4.72
C THR A 62 -4.79 -20.61 3.86
N THR A 63 -3.51 -20.52 3.48
CA THR A 63 -2.72 -21.69 3.20
C THR A 63 -2.33 -22.18 4.58
N THR A 64 -2.96 -23.27 5.00
CA THR A 64 -2.46 -24.16 6.04
C THR A 64 -1.04 -24.62 5.68
N SER A 65 -0.05 -23.75 5.82
CA SER A 65 1.32 -24.16 6.01
C SER A 65 1.45 -24.53 7.49
N SER A 66 1.23 -25.82 7.74
CA SER A 66 1.68 -26.55 8.91
C SER A 66 2.99 -26.01 9.47
N THR A 67 2.93 -25.30 10.59
CA THR A 67 4.02 -25.34 11.58
C THR A 67 3.75 -26.56 12.45
N THR A 68 4.32 -27.70 12.07
CA THR A 68 4.52 -28.83 12.99
C THR A 68 5.45 -28.34 14.11
N THR A 69 4.88 -27.85 15.20
CA THR A 69 5.63 -27.65 16.44
C THR A 69 5.79 -29.03 17.09
N THR A 70 6.82 -29.76 16.67
CA THR A 70 7.39 -30.88 17.43
C THR A 70 8.10 -30.28 18.64
N THR A 71 7.50 -30.40 19.81
CA THR A 71 8.22 -30.26 21.09
C THR A 71 7.79 -31.42 21.99
N ALA A 72 8.46 -32.56 21.78
CA ALA A 72 8.78 -33.51 22.85
C ALA A 72 10.14 -33.04 23.45
N PRO A 73 10.40 -33.16 24.76
CA PRO A 73 10.41 -34.43 25.51
C PRO A 73 9.64 -34.42 26.83
#